data_AF-A0A974VT62-F1
#
_entry.id   AF-A0A974VT62-F1
#
_cell.length_a   1.000
_cell.length_b   1.000
_cell.length_c   1.000
_cell.angle_alpha   90.00
_cell.angle_beta   90.00
_cell.angle_gamma   90.00
#
_symmetry.space_group_name_H-M   'P 1'
#
loop_
_entity.id
_entity.type
_entity.pdbx_description
1 polymer ?
#
loop_
_entity_poly.entity_id
_entity_poly.type
_entity_poly.pdbx_seq_one_letter_code
_entity_poly.pdbx_strand_id
1 'polypeptide(L)'
;MLIIPTKPASLDMARVWTTLDSIPPTLPAIVLLTHANPRTISYHQALEALNEAKIAVFDTPIKTLEAIKNNANTYPKDLAGYEQVAAELLNLVGE
;
A
#
# COMPACT_ATOMS: atom_id res chain seq x y z
N MET A 1 14.42 -3.65 1.35
CA MET A 1 13.09 -3.41 0.76
C MET A 1 12.36 -2.39 1.60
N LEU A 2 11.83 -1.35 0.96
CA LEU A 2 11.09 -0.27 1.62
C LEU A 2 9.60 -0.42 1.30
N ILE A 3 8.74 -0.25 2.29
CA ILE A 3 7.29 -0.28 2.12
C ILE A 3 6.77 1.13 2.36
N ILE A 4 6.07 1.70 1.38
CA ILE A 4 5.51 3.04 1.46
C ILE A 4 3.99 2.92 1.61
N PRO A 5 3.44 3.04 2.83
CA PRO A 5 1.99 3.06 3.02
C PRO A 5 1.44 4.41 2.53
N THR A 6 0.48 4.36 1.62
CA THR A 6 -0.16 5.55 1.05
C THR A 6 -1.64 5.34 0.91
N LYS A 7 -2.42 6.41 1.04
CA LYS A 7 -3.83 6.38 0.65
C LYS A 7 -3.95 6.60 -0.86
N PRO A 8 -5.03 6.14 -1.52
CA PRO A 8 -5.29 6.41 -2.94
C PRO A 8 -5.70 7.88 -3.20
N ALA A 9 -5.29 8.83 -2.36
CA ALA A 9 -5.59 10.24 -2.53
C ALA A 9 -4.43 10.93 -3.27
N SER A 10 -4.75 11.87 -4.17
CA SER A 10 -3.76 12.55 -5.02
C SER A 10 -2.67 13.27 -4.20
N LEU A 11 -3.03 13.83 -3.04
CA LEU A 11 -2.10 14.48 -2.12
C LEU A 11 -1.12 13.50 -1.46
N ASP A 12 -1.60 12.29 -1.13
CA ASP A 12 -0.79 11.22 -0.57
C ASP A 12 0.20 10.71 -1.62
N MET A 13 -0.27 10.53 -2.86
CA MET A 13 0.58 10.13 -4.00
C MET A 13 1.71 11.13 -4.27
N ALA A 14 1.44 12.43 -4.20
CA ALA A 14 2.49 13.46 -4.31
C ALA A 14 3.64 13.24 -3.32
N ARG A 15 3.34 12.82 -2.08
CA ARG A 15 4.35 12.51 -1.06
C ARG A 15 5.11 11.24 -1.37
N VAL A 16 4.45 10.23 -1.92
CA VAL A 16 5.10 8.98 -2.36
C VAL A 16 6.14 9.29 -3.43
N TRP A 17 5.81 10.11 -4.43
CA TRP A 17 6.76 10.53 -5.48
C TRP A 17 7.96 11.26 -4.90
N THR A 18 7.76 12.24 -4.01
CA THR A 18 8.87 12.93 -3.32
C THR A 18 9.73 11.97 -2.52
N THR A 19 9.10 11.01 -1.85
CA THR A 19 9.83 9.99 -1.08
C THR A 19 10.71 9.19 -2.01
N LEU A 20 10.15 8.63 -3.09
CA LEU A 20 10.84 7.83 -4.10
C LEU A 20 12.01 8.56 -4.76
N ASP A 21 11.84 9.85 -5.09
CA ASP A 21 12.92 10.70 -5.63
C ASP A 21 14.07 10.89 -4.62
N SER A 22 13.75 10.89 -3.32
CA SER A 22 14.74 11.04 -2.25
C SER A 22 15.48 9.74 -1.90
N ILE A 23 15.04 8.58 -2.39
CA ILE A 23 15.63 7.27 -2.05
C ILE A 23 16.59 6.86 -3.16
N PRO A 24 17.74 6.24 -2.83
CA PRO A 24 18.63 5.70 -3.84
C PRO A 24 17.91 4.66 -4.72
N PRO A 25 18.12 4.66 -6.05
CA PRO A 25 17.46 3.76 -7.00
C PRO A 25 17.84 2.27 -6.81
N THR A 26 18.84 1.98 -5.97
CA THR A 26 19.24 0.63 -5.59
C THR A 26 18.37 0.02 -4.50
N LEU A 27 17.50 0.81 -3.84
CA LEU A 27 16.62 0.30 -2.80
C LEU A 27 15.26 -0.11 -3.41
N PRO A 28 14.91 -1.41 -3.43
CA PRO A 28 13.60 -1.83 -3.91
C PRO A 28 12.51 -1.27 -2.99
N ALA A 29 11.62 -0.45 -3.56
CA ALA A 29 10.48 0.15 -2.88
C ALA A 29 9.18 -0.43 -3.43
N ILE A 30 8.26 -0.75 -2.53
CA ILE A 30 6.92 -1.21 -2.87
C ILE A 30 5.88 -0.31 -2.18
N VAL A 31 4.86 0.07 -2.92
CA VAL A 31 3.80 0.97 -2.44
C VAL A 31 2.63 0.14 -1.93
N LEU A 32 2.22 0.38 -0.69
CA LEU A 32 1.07 -0.26 -0.08
C LEU A 32 -0.12 0.70 -0.03
N LEU A 33 -1.16 0.40 -0.80
CA LEU A 33 -2.40 1.17 -0.80
C LEU A 33 -3.22 0.84 0.45
N THR A 34 -3.21 1.76 1.40
CA THR A 34 -3.95 1.70 2.66
C THR A 34 -5.29 2.44 2.55
N HIS A 35 -6.30 1.95 3.26
CA HIS A 35 -7.65 2.51 3.22
C HIS A 35 -8.24 2.58 1.81
N ALA A 36 -7.80 1.69 0.92
CA ALA A 36 -8.23 1.69 -0.46
C ALA A 36 -9.66 1.16 -0.56
N ASN A 37 -10.48 1.86 -1.34
CA ASN A 37 -11.81 1.41 -1.69
C ASN A 37 -11.81 1.16 -3.20
N PRO A 38 -11.84 -0.12 -3.65
CA PRO A 38 -11.70 -0.45 -5.07
C PRO A 38 -12.83 0.12 -5.93
N ARG A 39 -13.91 0.62 -5.32
CA ARG A 39 -15.03 1.27 -6.03
C ARG A 39 -14.78 2.75 -6.35
N THR A 40 -13.71 3.37 -5.84
CA THR A 40 -13.46 4.80 -6.05
C THR A 40 -12.57 5.06 -7.27
N ILE A 41 -12.86 6.14 -8.00
CA ILE A 41 -12.05 6.58 -9.14
C ILE A 41 -10.60 6.86 -8.69
N SER A 42 -10.42 7.44 -7.51
CA SER A 42 -9.09 7.74 -6.97
C SER A 42 -8.23 6.49 -6.76
N TYR A 43 -8.82 5.33 -6.47
CA TYR A 43 -8.09 4.06 -6.40
C TYR A 43 -7.56 3.64 -7.77
N HIS A 44 -8.41 3.69 -8.80
CA HIS A 44 -8.02 3.36 -10.16
C HIS A 44 -6.93 4.31 -10.68
N GLN A 45 -7.12 5.62 -10.47
CA GLN A 45 -6.14 6.63 -10.87
C GLN A 45 -4.78 6.47 -10.15
N ALA A 46 -4.80 6.13 -8.86
CA ALA A 46 -3.56 5.86 -8.12
C ALA A 46 -2.85 4.61 -8.65
N LEU A 47 -3.61 3.54 -8.95
CA LEU A 47 -3.06 2.30 -9.50
C LEU A 47 -2.46 2.53 -10.90
N GLU A 48 -3.17 3.25 -11.78
CA GLU A 48 -2.69 3.62 -13.11
C GLU A 48 -1.39 4.43 -13.02
N ALA A 49 -1.34 5.47 -12.20
CA ALA A 49 -0.16 6.32 -12.04
C ALA A 49 1.06 5.53 -11.52
N LEU A 50 0.85 4.61 -10.57
CA LEU A 50 1.93 3.75 -10.05
C LEU A 50 2.43 2.78 -11.12
N ASN A 51 1.52 2.19 -11.90
CA ASN A 51 1.87 1.28 -13.00
C ASN A 51 2.60 2.00 -14.14
N GLU A 52 2.16 3.21 -14.51
CA GLU A 52 2.84 4.05 -15.52
C GLU A 52 4.28 4.38 -15.10
N ALA A 53 4.50 4.66 -13.82
CA ALA A 53 5.84 4.92 -13.29
C ALA A 53 6.66 3.64 -13.02
N LYS A 54 6.13 2.45 -13.36
CA LYS A 54 6.75 1.13 -13.13
C LYS A 54 7.13 0.89 -11.67
N ILE A 55 6.32 1.39 -10.75
CA ILE A 55 6.54 1.20 -9.33
C ILE A 55 5.80 -0.04 -8.88
N ALA A 56 6.49 -0.89 -8.12
CA ALA A 56 5.88 -2.05 -7.51
C ALA A 56 4.79 -1.59 -6.54
N VAL A 57 3.57 -2.09 -6.73
CA VAL A 57 2.43 -1.87 -5.86
C VAL A 57 1.90 -3.23 -5.40
N PHE A 58 1.45 -3.31 -4.15
CA PHE A 58 0.80 -4.53 -3.67
C PHE A 58 -0.51 -4.76 -4.44
N ASP A 59 -0.75 -6.00 -4.88
CA ASP A 59 -2.00 -6.39 -5.55
C ASP A 59 -3.16 -6.36 -4.55
N THR A 60 -2.86 -6.68 -3.28
CA THR A 60 -3.85 -6.67 -2.20
C THR A 60 -3.93 -5.31 -1.48
N PRO A 61 -4.97 -4.48 -1.70
CA PRO A 61 -5.17 -3.26 -0.93
C PRO A 61 -5.70 -3.54 0.49
N ILE A 62 -5.27 -2.73 1.46
CA ILE A 62 -5.88 -2.73 2.80
C ILE A 62 -7.17 -1.92 2.75
N LYS A 63 -8.31 -2.61 2.88
CA LYS A 63 -9.65 -2.00 2.89
C LYS A 63 -9.86 -1.16 4.15
N THR A 64 -10.66 -0.10 4.03
CA THR A 64 -11.14 0.63 5.21
C THR A 64 -12.19 -0.20 5.93
N LEU A 65 -11.83 -0.84 7.04
CA LEU A 65 -12.75 -1.63 7.86
C LEU A 65 -12.90 -1.00 9.25
N GLU A 66 -14.14 -0.92 9.73
CA GLU A 66 -14.44 -0.46 11.09
C GLU A 66 -13.79 -1.36 12.14
N ALA A 67 -13.63 -2.65 11.83
CA ALA A 67 -12.90 -3.61 12.66
C ALA A 67 -11.44 -3.20 12.94
N ILE A 68 -10.74 -2.61 11.96
CA ILE A 68 -9.36 -2.10 12.13
C ILE A 68 -9.36 -0.88 13.05
N LYS A 69 -10.34 0.01 12.90
CA LYS A 69 -10.48 1.20 13.76
C LYS A 69 -10.86 0.83 15.19
N ASN A 70 -11.74 -0.16 15.36
CA ASN A 70 -12.24 -0.60 16.67
C ASN A 70 -11.17 -1.35 17.46
N ASN A 71 -10.29 -2.09 16.77
CA ASN A 71 -9.16 -2.78 17.38
C ASN A 71 -7.87 -1.94 17.47
N ALA A 72 -7.93 -0.64 17.15
CA ALA A 72 -6.78 0.24 17.36
C ALA A 72 -6.39 0.22 18.86
N ASN A 73 -5.10 0.00 19.16
CA ASN A 73 -4.54 -0.27 20.51
C ASN A 73 -4.86 -1.64 21.14
N THR A 74 -5.40 -2.60 20.40
CA THR A 74 -5.57 -3.99 20.88
C THR A 74 -4.81 -4.95 19.96
N TYR A 75 -4.47 -6.15 20.45
CA TYR A 75 -3.98 -7.24 19.60
C TYR A 75 -5.19 -7.88 18.87
N PRO A 76 -5.44 -7.55 17.60
CA PRO A 76 -6.64 -8.02 16.91
C PRO A 76 -6.47 -9.50 16.57
N LYS A 77 -7.51 -10.31 16.78
CA LYS A 77 -7.55 -11.69 16.25
C LYS A 77 -7.92 -11.73 14.78
N ASP A 78 -8.68 -10.74 14.31
CA ASP A 78 -9.03 -10.56 12.90
C ASP A 78 -8.09 -9.53 12.29
N LEU A 79 -7.25 -9.99 11.36
CA LEU A 79 -6.21 -9.18 10.74
C LEU A 79 -6.74 -8.39 9.53
N ALA A 80 -8.05 -8.47 9.23
CA ALA A 80 -8.76 -7.56 8.33
C ALA A 80 -8.08 -7.31 6.97
N GLY A 81 -7.39 -8.32 6.43
CA GLY A 81 -6.66 -8.27 5.15
C GLY A 81 -5.15 -8.07 5.24
N TYR A 82 -4.58 -7.80 6.42
CA TYR A 82 -3.12 -7.73 6.61
C TYR A 82 -2.42 -9.07 6.37
N GLU A 83 -3.10 -10.20 6.59
CA GLU A 83 -2.56 -11.55 6.30
C GLU A 83 -2.20 -11.71 4.83
N GLN A 84 -3.03 -11.18 3.92
CA GLN A 84 -2.78 -11.29 2.49
C GLN A 84 -1.59 -10.42 2.07
N VAL A 85 -1.48 -9.20 2.60
CA VAL A 85 -0.31 -8.32 2.37
C VAL A 85 0.97 -8.95 2.93
N ALA A 86 0.90 -9.58 4.10
CA ALA A 86 2.02 -10.28 4.69
C ALA A 86 2.44 -11.50 3.85
N ALA A 87 1.48 -12.28 3.35
CA ALA A 87 1.75 -13.41 2.45
C ALA A 87 2.40 -12.94 1.14
N GLU A 88 1.90 -11.87 0.54
CA GLU A 88 2.46 -11.28 -0.68
C GLU A 88 3.88 -10.76 -0.44
N LEU A 89 4.13 -10.09 0.69
CA LEU A 89 5.46 -9.64 1.10
C LEU A 89 6.42 -10.81 1.30
N LEU A 90 5.98 -11.88 1.96
CA LEU A 90 6.80 -13.08 2.17
C LEU A 90 7.15 -13.78 0.86
N ASN A 91 6.25 -13.80 -0.13
CA ASN A 91 6.57 -14.28 -1.47
C ASN A 91 7.62 -13.39 -2.13
N LEU A 92 7.47 -12.06 -2.07
CA LEU A 92 8.40 -11.11 -2.68
C LEU A 92 9.80 -11.10 -2.05
N VAL A 93 9.91 -11.44 -0.76
CA VAL A 93 11.19 -11.49 -0.03
C VAL A 93 11.80 -12.89 -0.04
N GLY A 94 10.99 -13.93 -0.26
CA GLY A 94 11.41 -15.33 -0.27
C GLY A 94 11.96 -15.82 -1.62
N GLU A 95 11.73 -15.09 -2.71
CA GLU A 95 12.35 -15.30 -4.03
C GLU A 95 13.67 -14.56 -4.23
#